data_AF-A0A4U0XEP6-F1
#
_entry.id   AF-A0A4U0XEP6-F1
#
_cell.length_a   1.000
_cell.length_b   1.000
_cell.length_c   1.000
_cell.angle_alpha   90.00
_cell.angle_beta   90.00
_cell.angle_gamma   90.00
#
_symmetry.space_group_name_H-M   'P 1'
#
loop_
_entity.id
_entity.type
_entity.pdbx_description
1 polymer ?
#
loop_
_entity_poly.entity_id
_entity_poly.type
_entity_poly.pdbx_seq_one_letter_code
_entity_poly.pdbx_strand_id
1 'polypeptide(L)'
;MAVKFEQALAAEEAFLSHLRATGHQLLDEREQRQQIQVAIENDHPTIRLTPDVLFQCPETICGQVCHWMEYKNTFGFKSNPFVHAKHKAQLHRYVKSFGEGMVVYKLGHERARWFKKYADEML
;
A
#
# COMPACT_ATOMS: atom_id res chain seq x y z
N MET A 1 -21.82 -5.39 -9.20
CA MET A 1 -20.54 -4.64 -9.13
C MET A 1 -20.26 -4.07 -7.73
N ALA A 2 -21.26 -3.73 -6.91
CA ALA A 2 -21.09 -3.23 -5.54
C ALA A 2 -20.39 -4.23 -4.58
N VAL A 3 -20.75 -5.51 -4.64
CA VAL A 3 -20.20 -6.56 -3.74
C VAL A 3 -18.66 -6.66 -3.81
N LYS A 4 -18.05 -6.43 -4.97
CA LYS A 4 -16.59 -6.50 -5.13
C LYS A 4 -15.86 -5.32 -4.50
N PHE A 5 -16.53 -4.16 -4.37
CA PHE A 5 -15.95 -2.95 -3.78
C PHE A 5 -16.00 -3.02 -2.26
N GLU A 6 -17.13 -3.42 -1.68
CA GLU A 6 -17.27 -3.63 -0.23
C GLU A 6 -16.30 -4.71 0.28
N GLN A 7 -16.15 -5.81 -0.46
CA GLN A 7 -15.16 -6.84 -0.15
C GLN A 7 -13.71 -6.33 -0.24
N ALA A 8 -13.44 -5.41 -1.16
CA ALA A 8 -12.11 -4.83 -1.31
C ALA A 8 -11.77 -3.90 -0.13
N LEU A 9 -12.71 -3.06 0.27
CA LEU A 9 -12.59 -2.19 1.44
C LEU A 9 -12.43 -3.01 2.73
N ALA A 10 -13.27 -4.02 2.94
CA ALA A 10 -13.17 -4.88 4.12
C ALA A 10 -11.82 -5.63 4.19
N ALA A 11 -11.26 -6.02 3.04
CA ALA A 11 -9.95 -6.67 2.99
C ALA A 11 -8.80 -5.70 3.33
N GLU A 12 -8.88 -4.45 2.86
CA GLU A 12 -7.91 -3.40 3.19
C GLU A 12 -7.96 -3.03 4.68
N GLU A 13 -9.17 -2.86 5.24
CA GLU A 13 -9.36 -2.56 6.66
C GLU A 13 -8.87 -3.71 7.56
N ALA A 14 -9.14 -4.96 7.17
CA ALA A 14 -8.62 -6.13 7.88
C ALA A 14 -7.08 -6.18 7.85
N PHE A 15 -6.47 -5.81 6.71
CA PHE A 15 -5.01 -5.74 6.56
C PHE A 15 -4.40 -4.66 7.47
N LEU A 16 -4.95 -3.45 7.46
CA LEU A 16 -4.53 -2.35 8.34
C LEU A 16 -4.66 -2.73 9.82
N SER A 17 -5.78 -3.35 10.18
CA SER A 17 -6.05 -3.81 11.55
C SER A 17 -5.03 -4.85 11.99
N HIS A 18 -4.66 -5.78 11.10
CA HIS A 18 -3.63 -6.77 11.37
C HIS A 18 -2.26 -6.14 11.60
N LEU A 19 -1.81 -5.23 10.72
CA LEU A 19 -0.52 -4.55 10.88
C LEU A 19 -0.43 -3.76 12.19
N ARG A 20 -1.51 -3.08 12.58
CA ARG A 20 -1.56 -2.36 13.86
C ARG A 20 -1.53 -3.35 15.04
N ALA A 21 -2.25 -4.47 14.96
CA ALA A 21 -2.26 -5.49 16.00
C ALA A 21 -0.91 -6.19 16.19
N THR A 22 -0.08 -6.28 15.14
CA THR A 22 1.30 -6.81 15.24
C THR A 22 2.32 -5.77 15.74
N GLY A 23 1.86 -4.56 16.08
CA GLY A 23 2.66 -3.53 16.73
C GLY A 23 3.30 -2.51 15.80
N HIS A 24 2.99 -2.53 14.49
CA HIS A 24 3.54 -1.54 13.57
C HIS A 24 2.92 -0.16 13.79
N GLN A 25 3.78 0.85 13.84
CA GLN A 25 3.38 2.26 13.89
C GLN A 25 3.23 2.80 12.47
N LEU A 26 1.99 3.02 12.06
CA LEU A 26 1.65 3.41 10.69
C LEU A 26 0.53 4.45 10.65
N LEU A 27 0.41 5.10 9.51
CA LEU A 27 -0.69 5.98 9.13
C LEU A 27 -1.45 5.36 7.96
N ASP A 28 -2.76 5.29 8.06
CA ASP A 28 -3.63 4.96 6.93
C ASP A 28 -3.89 6.20 6.04
N GLU A 29 -4.50 6.00 4.88
CA GLU A 29 -4.74 7.07 3.91
C GLU A 29 -5.52 8.26 4.52
N ARG A 30 -6.46 7.99 5.43
CA ARG A 30 -7.29 9.04 6.05
C ARG A 30 -6.45 9.88 7.01
N GLU A 31 -5.63 9.23 7.82
CA GLU A 31 -4.72 9.90 8.76
C GLU A 31 -3.69 10.75 8.00
N GLN A 32 -3.12 10.23 6.91
CA GLN A 32 -2.18 10.97 6.06
C GLN A 32 -2.83 12.21 5.42
N ARG A 33 -4.06 12.08 4.89
CA ARG A 33 -4.80 13.23 4.34
C ARG A 33 -5.07 14.32 5.38
N GLN A 34 -5.41 13.93 6.60
CA GLN A 34 -5.59 14.90 7.70
C GLN A 34 -4.29 15.64 8.01
N GLN A 35 -3.16 14.92 8.11
CA GLN A 35 -1.86 15.54 8.34
C GLN A 35 -1.45 16.48 7.21
N ILE A 36 -1.69 16.11 5.95
CA ILE A 36 -1.43 16.96 4.78
C ILE A 36 -2.28 18.23 4.86
N GLN A 37 -3.57 18.11 5.20
CA GLN A 37 -4.46 19.26 5.31
C GLN A 37 -3.99 20.25 6.38
N VAL A 38 -3.65 19.75 7.58
CA VAL A 38 -3.10 20.57 8.67
C VAL A 38 -1.79 21.24 8.24
N ALA A 39 -0.90 20.52 7.56
CA ALA A 39 0.35 21.10 7.07
C ALA A 39 0.11 22.22 6.04
N ILE A 40 -0.86 22.04 5.12
CA ILE A 40 -1.23 23.07 4.14
C ILE A 40 -1.78 24.32 4.83
N GLU A 41 -2.66 24.16 5.81
CA GLU A 41 -3.25 25.28 6.56
C GLU A 41 -2.20 26.09 7.33
N ASN A 42 -1.13 25.43 7.78
CA ASN A 42 -0.02 26.06 8.48
C ASN A 42 1.14 26.47 7.54
N ASP A 43 0.93 26.46 6.21
CA ASP A 43 1.93 26.79 5.19
C ASP A 43 3.25 25.99 5.32
N HIS A 44 3.16 24.75 5.81
CA HIS A 44 4.30 23.85 5.90
C HIS A 44 4.50 23.07 4.60
N PRO A 45 5.74 22.93 4.10
CA PRO A 45 6.04 22.08 2.97
C PRO A 45 5.71 20.62 3.33
N THR A 46 4.82 20.00 2.55
CA THR A 46 4.36 18.62 2.80
C THR A 46 4.28 17.79 1.53
N ILE A 47 4.52 16.48 1.65
CA ILE A 47 4.39 15.53 0.56
C ILE A 47 2.90 15.19 0.39
N ARG A 48 2.33 15.51 -0.77
CA ARG A 48 0.90 15.30 -1.06
C ARG A 48 0.64 13.94 -1.72
N LEU A 49 1.21 12.89 -1.15
CA LEU A 49 1.08 11.51 -1.61
C LEU A 49 0.61 10.66 -0.43
N THR A 50 -0.33 9.76 -0.67
CA THR A 50 -0.95 8.96 0.39
C THR A 50 -0.99 7.49 -0.02
N PRO A 51 0.10 6.73 0.15
CA PRO A 51 0.03 5.27 0.06
C PRO A 51 -0.98 4.72 1.07
N ASP A 52 -1.54 3.54 0.82
CA ASP A 52 -2.54 2.92 1.71
C ASP A 52 -1.99 2.73 3.14
N VAL A 53 -0.68 2.47 3.25
CA VAL A 53 0.08 2.43 4.51
C VAL A 53 1.34 3.29 4.38
N LEU A 54 1.57 4.17 5.34
CA LEU A 54 2.85 4.85 5.54
C LEU A 54 3.35 4.54 6.95
N PHE A 55 4.53 3.92 7.08
CA PHE A 55 5.10 3.67 8.41
C PHE A 55 5.69 4.96 8.99
N GLN A 56 5.49 5.15 10.30
CA GLN A 56 6.06 6.32 11.00
C GLN A 56 7.58 6.25 11.07
N CYS A 57 8.14 5.04 11.04
CA CYS A 57 9.56 4.75 10.91
C CYS A 57 9.74 3.61 9.90
N PRO A 58 10.85 3.53 9.14
CA PRO A 58 11.07 2.44 8.20
C PRO A 58 11.09 1.09 8.93
N GLU A 59 10.30 0.14 8.44
CA GLU A 59 10.15 -1.19 9.02
C GLU A 59 10.92 -2.23 8.22
N THR A 60 11.32 -3.33 8.87
CA THR A 60 11.89 -4.49 8.15
C THR A 60 10.81 -5.52 7.90
N ILE A 61 10.38 -5.64 6.65
CA ILE A 61 9.33 -6.57 6.23
C ILE A 61 9.94 -7.55 5.24
N CYS A 62 9.85 -8.85 5.54
CA CYS A 62 10.43 -9.92 4.71
C CYS A 62 11.94 -9.72 4.42
N GLY A 63 12.68 -9.17 5.40
CA GLY A 63 14.11 -8.88 5.26
C GLY A 63 14.45 -7.67 4.39
N GLN A 64 13.46 -6.86 3.99
CA GLN A 64 13.65 -5.63 3.21
C GLN A 64 13.15 -4.42 4.00
N VAL A 65 13.82 -3.28 3.84
CA VAL A 65 13.36 -2.00 4.40
C VAL A 65 12.11 -1.56 3.66
N CYS A 66 11.08 -1.18 4.41
CA CYS A 66 9.77 -0.81 3.91
C CYS A 66 9.31 0.48 4.61
N HIS A 67 9.15 1.55 3.84
CA HIS A 67 8.65 2.83 4.32
C HIS A 67 7.14 2.98 4.12
N TRP A 68 6.58 2.30 3.12
CA TRP A 68 5.17 2.37 2.76
C TRP A 68 4.69 1.06 2.13
N MET A 69 3.38 0.82 2.19
CA MET A 69 2.72 -0.26 1.47
C MET A 69 1.52 0.24 0.68
N GLU A 70 1.27 -0.37 -0.47
CA GLU A 70 0.09 -0.14 -1.30
C GLU A 70 -0.65 -1.47 -1.52
N TYR A 71 -1.95 -1.47 -1.26
CA TYR A 71 -2.82 -2.61 -1.42
C TYR A 71 -3.52 -2.59 -2.79
N LYS A 72 -3.40 -3.70 -3.54
CA LYS A 72 -3.98 -3.86 -4.87
C LYS A 72 -4.62 -5.24 -5.02
N ASN A 73 -5.90 -5.34 -4.66
CA ASN A 73 -6.70 -6.56 -4.78
C ASN A 73 -6.83 -7.13 -6.21
N THR A 74 -6.51 -6.37 -7.26
CA THR A 74 -6.69 -6.79 -8.66
C THR A 74 -5.38 -7.10 -9.40
N PHE A 75 -4.26 -7.20 -8.69
CA PHE A 75 -2.98 -7.55 -9.31
C PHE A 75 -3.07 -8.97 -9.90
N GLY A 76 -2.62 -9.20 -11.15
CA GLY A 76 -2.43 -10.56 -11.69
C GLY A 76 -3.64 -11.29 -12.32
N PHE A 77 -4.74 -10.60 -12.62
CA PHE A 77 -5.82 -11.15 -13.46
C PHE A 77 -5.44 -11.05 -14.96
N LYS A 78 -5.80 -12.01 -15.83
CA LYS A 78 -5.52 -11.93 -17.28
C LYS A 78 -6.06 -10.67 -17.97
N SER A 79 -7.16 -10.10 -17.46
CA SER A 79 -7.70 -8.83 -17.96
C SER A 79 -6.94 -7.59 -17.47
N ASN A 80 -6.06 -7.75 -16.47
CA ASN A 80 -5.20 -6.71 -15.90
C ASN A 80 -3.84 -7.29 -15.50
N PRO A 81 -3.04 -7.76 -16.48
CA PRO A 81 -1.87 -8.59 -16.23
C PRO A 81 -0.73 -7.81 -15.58
N PHE A 82 -0.77 -6.48 -15.61
CA PHE A 82 0.28 -5.63 -15.06
C PHE A 82 -0.28 -4.33 -14.52
N VAL A 83 0.39 -3.83 -13.49
CA VAL A 83 0.40 -2.44 -13.02
C VAL A 83 0.22 -1.50 -14.22
N HIS A 84 -1.00 -0.99 -14.45
CA HIS A 84 -1.26 0.01 -15.49
C HIS A 84 -0.19 1.11 -15.39
N ALA A 85 0.19 1.73 -16.51
CA ALA A 85 1.22 2.78 -16.52
C ALA A 85 0.99 3.86 -15.43
N LYS A 86 -0.29 4.18 -15.15
CA LYS A 86 -0.70 5.06 -14.05
C LYS A 86 -0.23 4.58 -12.66
N HIS A 87 -0.36 3.29 -12.35
CA HIS A 87 0.07 2.72 -11.08
C HIS A 87 1.61 2.70 -11.02
N LYS A 88 2.31 2.41 -12.12
CA LYS A 88 3.79 2.46 -12.12
C LYS A 88 4.30 3.87 -11.83
N ALA A 89 3.70 4.88 -12.47
CA ALA A 89 4.03 6.27 -12.23
C ALA A 89 3.74 6.68 -10.77
N GLN A 90 2.61 6.22 -10.21
CA GLN A 90 2.28 6.45 -8.80
C GLN A 90 3.32 5.83 -7.85
N LEU A 91 3.62 4.54 -8.00
CA LEU A 91 4.60 3.83 -7.17
C LEU A 91 5.99 4.47 -7.29
N HIS A 92 6.39 4.90 -8.49
CA HIS A 92 7.66 5.60 -8.68
C HIS A 92 7.72 6.92 -7.91
N ARG A 93 6.61 7.67 -7.83
CA ARG A 93 6.54 8.88 -6.99
C ARG A 93 6.67 8.54 -5.52
N TYR A 94 6.05 7.45 -5.05
CA TYR A 94 6.19 7.01 -3.66
C TYR A 94 7.63 6.63 -3.34
N VAL A 95 8.31 5.86 -4.20
CA VAL A 95 9.73 5.53 -4.01
C VAL A 95 10.58 6.79 -3.92
N LYS A 96 10.37 7.75 -4.82
CA LYS A 96 11.11 9.01 -4.83
C LYS A 96 10.85 9.87 -3.58
N SER A 97 9.64 9.83 -3.04
CA SER A 97 9.22 10.69 -1.92
C SER A 97 9.46 10.09 -0.55
N PHE A 98 9.30 8.77 -0.40
CA PHE A 98 9.29 8.09 0.90
C PHE A 98 10.40 7.04 1.06
N GLY A 99 11.02 6.59 -0.04
CA GLY A 99 11.97 5.47 -0.05
C GLY A 99 11.32 4.14 -0.46
N GLU A 100 12.02 3.04 -0.22
CA GLU A 100 11.58 1.69 -0.60
C GLU A 100 10.22 1.34 0.01
N GLY A 101 9.41 0.56 -0.71
CA GLY A 101 8.08 0.16 -0.25
C GLY A 101 7.58 -1.10 -0.95
N MET A 102 6.39 -1.57 -0.54
CA MET A 102 5.85 -2.84 -1.01
C MET A 102 4.45 -2.69 -1.60
N VAL A 103 4.13 -3.53 -2.58
CA VAL A 103 2.76 -3.67 -3.09
C VAL A 103 2.21 -5.02 -2.64
N VAL A 104 1.11 -4.99 -1.90
CA VAL A 104 0.46 -6.17 -1.34
C VAL A 104 -0.81 -6.48 -2.14
N TYR A 105 -1.03 -7.75 -2.45
CA TYR A 105 -2.20 -8.20 -3.21
C TYR A 105 -2.68 -9.56 -2.71
N LYS A 106 -4.00 -9.75 -2.66
CA LYS A 106 -4.63 -10.98 -2.14
C LYS A 106 -5.11 -11.95 -3.21
N LEU A 107 -5.50 -11.48 -4.40
CA LEU A 107 -6.17 -12.31 -5.43
C LEU A 107 -5.33 -12.57 -6.69
N GLY A 108 -4.04 -12.22 -6.68
CA GLY A 108 -3.21 -12.31 -7.87
C GLY A 108 -2.57 -13.66 -8.10
N HIS A 109 -3.21 -14.50 -8.91
CA HIS A 109 -2.56 -15.64 -9.57
C HIS A 109 -3.39 -16.19 -10.74
N GLU A 110 -3.25 -15.64 -11.94
CA GLU A 110 -3.30 -16.46 -13.15
C GLU A 110 -1.88 -16.61 -13.69
N ARG A 111 -1.27 -17.76 -13.39
CA ARG A 111 0.06 -18.25 -13.83
C ARG A 111 0.77 -17.36 -14.86
N ALA A 112 1.56 -16.40 -14.40
CA ALA A 112 2.73 -15.92 -15.11
C ALA A 112 3.85 -15.71 -14.10
N ARG A 113 4.97 -16.38 -14.36
CA ARG A 113 6.23 -16.33 -13.61
C ARG A 113 6.66 -14.86 -13.41
N TRP A 114 7.39 -14.60 -12.33
CA TRP A 114 8.09 -13.35 -11.96
C TRP A 114 7.29 -12.33 -11.14
N PHE A 115 7.25 -12.53 -9.82
CA PHE A 115 7.61 -11.60 -8.72
C PHE A 115 7.54 -12.44 -7.42
N LYS A 116 8.48 -12.29 -6.49
CA LYS A 116 8.50 -13.10 -5.25
C LYS A 116 7.25 -12.80 -4.42
N LYS A 117 6.47 -13.86 -4.15
CA LYS A 117 5.26 -13.89 -3.32
C LYS A 117 5.67 -13.90 -1.84
N TYR A 118 5.16 -12.99 -1.03
CA TYR A 118 5.35 -13.01 0.44
C TYR A 118 4.03 -13.09 1.23
N ALA A 119 2.90 -13.24 0.54
CA ALA A 119 1.57 -13.29 1.18
C ALA A 119 1.33 -14.54 2.05
N ASP A 120 2.16 -15.58 1.95
CA ASP A 120 1.97 -16.85 2.68
C ASP A 120 2.90 -17.00 3.90
N GLU A 121 3.83 -16.07 4.16
CA GLU A 121 4.81 -16.19 5.26
C GLU A 121 4.48 -15.30 6.49
N MET A 122 3.30 -14.65 6.49
CA MET A 122 2.80 -13.86 7.63
C MET A 122 1.50 -14.44 8.26
N LEU A 123 1.28 -15.75 8.11
CA LEU A 123 0.23 -16.50 8.82
C LEU A 123 0.85 -17.56 9.74
#